data_AF-A0A925CY20-F1
#
_entry.id   AF-A0A925CY20-F1
#
_cell.length_a   1.000
_cell.length_b   1.000
_cell.length_c   1.000
_cell.angle_alpha   90.00
_cell.angle_beta   90.00
_cell.angle_gamma   90.00
#
_symmetry.space_group_name_H-M   'P 1'
#
loop_
_entity.id
_entity.type
_entity.pdbx_description
1 polymer ?
#
loop_
_entity_poly.entity_id
_entity_poly.type
_entity_poly.pdbx_seq_one_letter_code
_entity_poly.pdbx_strand_id
1 'polypeptide(L)'
;MKCILSLIVMTASTCSLFAQPDANWKEPVKESREYHEYRMIETKPPYGLKKLETIIAGLELKDDTQSDGIAAPTSKVYNALTLREKFTYHMIHAESYSQICDVLPPEQDEHKKIYASLADNMSEYAWSERQLKWFKANKDSVTKLIQECTIKSKRLGLNFKKVIVEINGRQMIPFLISTYNAGKKDGDILTVLLLLMKENNYPPLVQSASYKKLYSDDSQYNSSITYNKANVDLIIKRATDFYSESNK
;
A
#
# COMPACT_ATOMS: atom_id res chain seq x y z
N MET A 1 57.87 54.00 16.30
CA MET A 1 57.59 53.12 17.44
C MET A 1 56.20 52.53 17.29
N LYS A 2 56.13 51.20 17.32
CA LYS A 2 54.98 50.31 17.59
C LYS A 2 53.79 50.30 16.59
N CYS A 3 53.85 49.29 15.74
CA CYS A 3 52.76 48.62 15.02
C CYS A 3 51.67 48.10 15.96
N ILE A 4 50.41 48.18 15.53
CA ILE A 4 49.33 47.33 16.03
C ILE A 4 48.78 46.56 14.82
N LEU A 5 49.11 45.28 14.77
CA LEU A 5 48.55 44.30 13.83
C LEU A 5 47.37 43.63 14.55
N SER A 6 46.15 43.82 14.05
CA SER A 6 44.99 43.04 14.49
C SER A 6 44.94 41.74 13.70
N LEU A 7 45.23 40.61 14.35
CA LEU A 7 45.13 39.27 13.78
C LEU A 7 43.72 38.72 14.08
N ILE A 8 42.87 38.60 13.06
CA ILE A 8 41.60 37.87 13.16
C ILE A 8 41.89 36.40 12.83
N VAL A 9 41.76 35.53 13.82
CA VAL A 9 41.87 34.07 13.65
C VAL A 9 40.50 33.54 13.21
N MET A 10 40.36 33.18 11.94
CA MET A 10 39.25 32.36 11.44
C MET A 10 39.58 30.90 11.69
N THR A 11 38.99 30.30 12.73
CA THR A 11 38.98 28.83 12.90
C THR A 11 37.98 28.22 11.93
N ALA A 12 38.49 27.67 10.83
CA ALA A 12 37.72 26.81 9.94
C ALA A 12 37.43 25.48 10.64
N SER A 13 36.27 25.39 11.32
CA SER A 13 35.70 24.12 11.74
C SER A 13 35.21 23.37 10.51
N THR A 14 36.06 22.50 9.97
CA THR A 14 35.65 21.52 8.97
C THR A 14 34.68 20.54 9.63
N CYS A 15 33.38 20.79 9.53
CA CYS A 15 32.36 19.79 9.76
C CYS A 15 32.61 18.64 8.79
N SER A 16 33.21 17.56 9.30
CA SER A 16 33.26 16.30 8.58
C SER A 16 31.83 15.77 8.54
N LEU A 17 31.18 15.92 7.39
CA LEU A 17 29.97 15.18 7.06
C LEU A 17 30.36 13.69 7.10
N PHE A 18 29.99 13.00 8.18
CA PHE A 18 30.05 11.55 8.22
C PHE A 18 29.01 11.02 7.22
N ALA A 19 29.48 10.57 6.05
CA ALA A 19 28.72 9.65 5.22
C ALA A 19 28.42 8.41 6.07
N GLN A 20 27.14 8.03 6.17
CA GLN A 20 26.75 6.81 6.88
C GLN A 20 27.39 5.60 6.16
N PRO A 21 27.96 4.64 6.89
CA PRO A 21 28.57 3.45 6.29
C PRO A 21 27.52 2.70 5.48
N ASP A 22 27.86 2.29 4.26
CA ASP A 22 27.05 1.41 3.43
C ASP A 22 26.56 0.24 4.29
N ALA A 23 25.25 0.17 4.48
CA ALA A 23 24.67 -0.89 5.28
C ALA A 23 24.91 -2.20 4.53
N ASN A 24 25.74 -3.08 5.10
CA ASN A 24 26.02 -4.43 4.58
C ASN A 24 24.76 -5.31 4.73
N TRP A 25 23.74 -5.03 3.92
CA TRP A 25 22.50 -5.79 3.91
C TRP A 25 22.71 -7.13 3.23
N LYS A 26 22.11 -8.16 3.82
CA LYS A 26 22.12 -9.48 3.23
C LYS A 26 21.13 -9.52 2.08
N GLU A 27 21.60 -9.89 0.89
CA GLU A 27 20.73 -10.14 -0.25
C GLU A 27 19.72 -11.26 0.04
N PRO A 28 18.41 -11.03 -0.14
CA PRO A 28 17.41 -12.08 0.03
C PRO A 28 17.61 -13.21 -0.98
N VAL A 29 17.21 -14.43 -0.61
CA VAL A 29 17.17 -15.56 -1.55
C VAL A 29 16.21 -15.30 -2.71
N LYS A 30 16.42 -16.00 -3.84
CA LYS A 30 15.67 -15.78 -5.09
C LYS A 30 14.15 -15.82 -4.88
N GLU A 31 13.66 -16.80 -4.12
CA GLU A 31 12.24 -16.99 -3.84
C GLU A 31 11.65 -15.82 -3.04
N SER A 32 12.45 -15.22 -2.16
CA SER A 32 12.05 -14.02 -1.41
C SER A 32 11.90 -12.82 -2.34
N ARG A 33 12.87 -12.61 -3.25
CA ARG A 33 12.83 -11.51 -4.23
C ARG A 33 11.69 -11.67 -5.22
N GLU A 34 11.48 -12.86 -5.77
CA GLU A 34 10.38 -13.13 -6.70
C GLU A 34 9.01 -12.92 -6.03
N TYR A 35 8.88 -13.27 -4.75
CA TYR A 35 7.67 -13.01 -3.98
C TYR A 35 7.48 -11.50 -3.71
N HIS A 36 8.57 -10.79 -3.38
CA HIS A 36 8.56 -9.33 -3.23
C HIS A 36 8.10 -8.64 -4.52
N GLU A 37 8.70 -8.97 -5.67
CA GLU A 37 8.26 -8.44 -6.96
C GLU A 37 6.79 -8.77 -7.23
N TYR A 38 6.38 -10.02 -6.97
CA TYR A 38 5.00 -10.45 -7.19
C TYR A 38 3.98 -9.64 -6.37
N ARG A 39 4.27 -9.37 -5.09
CA ARG A 39 3.35 -8.69 -4.18
C ARG A 39 3.25 -7.19 -4.44
N MET A 40 4.27 -6.60 -5.06
CA MET A 40 4.32 -5.18 -5.42
C MET A 40 3.55 -4.83 -6.70
N ILE A 41 3.13 -5.84 -7.47
CA ILE A 41 2.42 -5.62 -8.75
C ILE A 41 1.06 -4.95 -8.54
N GLU A 42 0.87 -3.81 -9.20
CA GLU A 42 -0.41 -3.13 -9.33
C GLU A 42 -1.16 -3.54 -10.59
N THR A 43 -2.48 -3.46 -10.54
CA THR A 43 -3.33 -3.67 -11.73
C THR A 43 -3.68 -2.33 -12.34
N LYS A 44 -3.43 -2.16 -13.64
CA LYS A 44 -3.93 -1.02 -14.43
C LYS A 44 -5.28 -1.37 -15.06
N PRO A 45 -6.41 -0.81 -14.61
CA PRO A 45 -7.69 -1.07 -15.25
C PRO A 45 -7.69 -0.55 -16.69
N PRO A 46 -8.42 -1.18 -17.62
CA PRO A 46 -8.36 -0.82 -19.04
C PRO A 46 -9.23 0.40 -19.42
N TYR A 47 -10.03 0.94 -18.50
CA TYR A 47 -11.12 1.86 -18.86
C TYR A 47 -10.61 3.26 -19.15
N GLY A 48 -10.56 3.63 -20.44
CA GLY A 48 -10.07 4.93 -20.87
C GLY A 48 -8.57 5.13 -20.64
N LEU A 49 -7.80 4.03 -20.50
CA LEU A 49 -6.38 4.07 -20.09
C LEU A 49 -5.55 5.04 -20.92
N LYS A 50 -5.59 4.93 -22.26
CA LYS A 50 -4.84 5.82 -23.16
C LYS A 50 -5.17 7.30 -22.95
N LYS A 51 -6.46 7.63 -22.77
CA LYS A 51 -6.91 9.01 -22.51
C LYS A 51 -6.37 9.50 -21.17
N LEU A 52 -6.39 8.66 -20.14
CA LEU A 52 -5.93 9.02 -18.80
C LEU A 52 -4.41 9.18 -18.76
N GLU A 53 -3.66 8.32 -19.43
CA GLU A 53 -2.20 8.46 -19.57
C GLU A 53 -1.84 9.78 -20.27
N THR A 54 -2.58 10.19 -21.30
CA THR A 54 -2.43 11.52 -21.92
C THR A 54 -2.76 12.66 -20.96
N ILE A 55 -3.84 12.56 -20.19
CA ILE A 55 -4.20 13.58 -19.19
C ILE A 55 -3.09 13.71 -18.15
N ILE A 56 -2.64 12.59 -17.59
CA ILE A 56 -1.61 12.53 -16.53
C ILE A 56 -0.28 13.11 -17.03
N ALA A 57 0.15 12.74 -18.24
CA ALA A 57 1.39 13.24 -18.83
C ALA A 57 1.38 14.76 -19.07
N GLY A 58 0.20 15.39 -19.19
CA GLY A 58 0.03 16.83 -19.34
C GLY A 58 -0.28 17.57 -18.04
N LEU A 59 -0.19 16.92 -16.87
CA LEU A 59 -0.40 17.60 -15.59
C LEU A 59 0.87 18.37 -15.19
N GLU A 60 0.70 19.65 -14.91
CA GLU A 60 1.76 20.51 -14.39
C GLU A 60 1.58 20.70 -12.88
N LEU A 61 2.72 20.82 -12.17
CA LEU A 61 2.72 21.23 -10.77
C LEU A 61 2.17 22.67 -10.68
N LYS A 62 1.34 22.93 -9.67
CA LYS A 62 0.91 24.31 -9.39
C LYS A 62 2.00 25.00 -8.59
N ASP A 63 2.54 26.08 -9.13
CA ASP A 63 3.80 26.72 -8.72
C ASP A 63 3.60 27.84 -7.68
N ASP A 64 2.77 27.60 -6.65
CA ASP A 64 2.26 28.72 -5.83
C ASP A 64 2.28 28.50 -4.31
N THR A 65 2.54 27.29 -3.82
CA THR A 65 2.78 27.08 -2.38
C THR A 65 3.78 25.95 -2.23
N GLN A 66 4.66 26.04 -1.22
CA GLN A 66 5.63 25.01 -0.82
C GLN A 66 4.95 23.70 -0.38
N SER A 67 4.21 23.06 -1.27
CA SER A 67 3.76 21.70 -1.10
C SER A 67 4.57 20.87 -2.08
N ASP A 68 5.17 19.80 -1.59
CA ASP A 68 5.77 18.71 -2.37
C ASP A 68 4.71 17.97 -3.25
N GLY A 69 3.70 18.67 -3.75
CA GLY A 69 2.46 18.12 -4.27
C GLY A 69 2.66 17.36 -5.58
N ILE A 70 1.90 16.28 -5.76
CA ILE A 70 1.79 15.63 -7.07
C ILE A 70 0.80 16.45 -7.92
N ALA A 71 1.13 16.63 -9.20
CA ALA A 71 0.25 17.29 -10.15
C ALA A 71 -1.11 16.57 -10.24
N ALA A 72 -2.20 17.33 -10.25
CA ALA A 72 -3.55 16.78 -10.20
C ALA A 72 -4.48 17.54 -11.17
N PRO A 73 -5.40 16.86 -11.86
CA PRO A 73 -6.32 17.50 -12.80
C PRO A 73 -7.22 18.52 -12.09
N THR A 74 -7.56 19.56 -12.83
CA THR A 74 -8.56 20.55 -12.40
C THR A 74 -9.90 19.87 -12.13
N SER A 75 -10.74 20.46 -11.28
CA SER A 75 -12.07 19.94 -10.98
C SER A 75 -12.92 19.74 -12.23
N LYS A 76 -12.78 20.61 -13.25
CA LYS A 76 -13.46 20.48 -14.54
C LYS A 76 -13.06 19.20 -15.27
N VAL A 77 -11.75 18.95 -15.41
CA VAL A 77 -11.22 17.75 -16.09
C VAL A 77 -11.60 16.50 -15.31
N TYR A 78 -11.39 16.51 -14.00
CA TYR A 78 -11.73 15.38 -13.13
C TYR A 78 -13.22 15.05 -13.15
N ASN A 79 -14.10 16.05 -13.09
CA ASN A 79 -15.55 15.82 -13.09
C ASN A 79 -16.10 15.35 -14.44
N ALA A 80 -15.40 15.64 -15.54
CA ALA A 80 -15.76 15.13 -16.86
C ALA A 80 -15.44 13.63 -17.05
N LEU A 81 -14.63 13.03 -16.17
CA LEU A 81 -14.36 11.59 -16.21
C LEU A 81 -15.59 10.79 -15.78
N THR A 82 -15.88 9.73 -16.54
CA THR A 82 -16.88 8.72 -16.18
C THR A 82 -16.46 7.96 -14.92
N LEU A 83 -17.39 7.24 -14.29
CA LEU A 83 -17.10 6.42 -13.10
C LEU A 83 -15.94 5.42 -13.35
N ARG A 84 -15.93 4.75 -14.50
CA ARG A 84 -14.89 3.77 -14.86
C ARG A 84 -13.54 4.43 -15.17
N GLU A 85 -13.54 5.60 -15.78
CA GLU A 85 -12.32 6.38 -15.99
C GLU A 85 -11.77 6.91 -14.67
N LYS A 86 -12.61 7.41 -13.76
CA LYS A 86 -12.19 7.82 -12.40
C LYS A 86 -11.57 6.65 -11.63
N PHE A 87 -12.18 5.48 -11.71
CA PHE A 87 -11.60 4.27 -11.13
C PHE A 87 -10.20 3.99 -11.69
N THR A 88 -10.05 3.97 -13.01
CA THR A 88 -8.75 3.74 -13.66
C THR A 88 -7.72 4.79 -13.27
N TYR A 89 -8.12 6.06 -13.28
CA TYR A 89 -7.29 7.20 -12.91
C TYR A 89 -6.73 7.04 -11.50
N HIS A 90 -7.56 6.73 -10.50
CA HIS A 90 -7.08 6.51 -9.14
C HIS A 90 -6.14 5.31 -9.02
N MET A 91 -6.25 4.32 -9.90
CA MET A 91 -5.41 3.11 -9.86
C MET A 91 -4.03 3.32 -10.48
N ILE A 92 -3.82 4.41 -11.23
CA ILE A 92 -2.58 4.66 -11.96
C ILE A 92 -1.93 6.01 -11.61
N HIS A 93 -2.60 6.84 -10.80
CA HIS A 93 -2.13 8.17 -10.43
C HIS A 93 -2.47 8.52 -8.98
N ALA A 94 -1.44 8.73 -8.17
CA ALA A 94 -1.55 9.32 -6.84
C ALA A 94 -1.61 10.85 -6.95
N GLU A 95 -2.15 11.52 -5.93
CA GLU A 95 -2.31 12.98 -5.94
C GLU A 95 -1.74 13.65 -4.68
N SER A 96 -1.14 12.87 -3.78
CA SER A 96 -0.51 13.36 -2.56
C SER A 96 0.88 12.78 -2.45
N TYR A 97 1.81 13.57 -1.96
CA TYR A 97 3.16 13.14 -1.63
C TYR A 97 3.33 12.99 -0.12
N SER A 98 4.21 12.08 0.29
CA SER A 98 4.57 11.76 1.66
C SER A 98 6.00 11.21 1.65
N GLN A 99 6.98 12.01 2.09
CA GLN A 99 8.39 11.62 2.12
C GLN A 99 8.59 10.28 2.84
N ILE A 100 9.38 9.38 2.23
CA ILE A 100 9.94 8.23 2.94
C ILE A 100 11.32 8.66 3.45
N CYS A 101 11.46 8.80 4.76
CA CYS A 101 12.69 9.29 5.38
C CYS A 101 13.75 8.20 5.62
N ASP A 102 13.49 6.94 5.27
CA ASP A 102 14.45 5.86 5.47
C ASP A 102 14.28 4.72 4.46
N VAL A 103 15.40 4.22 3.94
CA VAL A 103 15.42 3.07 3.04
C VAL A 103 15.31 1.81 3.89
N LEU A 104 14.21 1.08 3.75
CA LEU A 104 14.00 -0.16 4.49
C LEU A 104 14.94 -1.27 3.99
N PRO A 105 15.54 -2.06 4.90
CA PRO A 105 16.40 -3.17 4.50
C PRO A 105 15.59 -4.25 3.75
N PRO A 106 16.22 -4.97 2.80
CA PRO A 106 15.62 -6.09 2.10
C PRO A 106 15.13 -7.18 3.06
N GLU A 107 13.84 -7.49 2.97
CA GLU A 107 13.21 -8.46 3.86
C GLU A 107 13.56 -9.90 3.45
N GLN A 108 13.97 -10.70 4.43
CA GLN A 108 14.35 -12.09 4.22
C GLN A 108 13.12 -13.00 4.31
N ASP A 109 13.11 -14.06 3.51
CA ASP A 109 12.07 -15.10 3.55
C ASP A 109 10.63 -14.55 3.44
N GLU A 110 10.39 -13.51 2.64
CA GLU A 110 9.06 -12.89 2.50
C GLU A 110 8.00 -13.91 2.08
N HIS A 111 8.37 -14.84 1.20
CA HIS A 111 7.53 -15.94 0.73
C HIS A 111 7.06 -16.90 1.84
N LYS A 112 7.63 -16.82 3.05
CA LYS A 112 7.24 -17.61 4.22
C LYS A 112 6.44 -16.79 5.25
N LYS A 113 5.97 -15.60 4.90
CA LYS A 113 5.33 -14.66 5.83
C LYS A 113 3.91 -14.30 5.40
N ILE A 114 3.05 -14.14 6.40
CA ILE A 114 1.76 -13.46 6.29
C ILE A 114 1.90 -12.17 7.11
N TYR A 115 1.89 -11.03 6.43
CA TYR A 115 2.18 -9.74 7.04
C TYR A 115 0.97 -9.14 7.75
N ALA A 116 1.25 -8.33 8.77
CA ALA A 116 0.25 -7.54 9.48
C ALA A 116 -0.37 -6.45 8.59
N SER A 117 0.43 -5.89 7.68
CA SER A 117 0.07 -4.81 6.75
C SER A 117 0.36 -5.22 5.30
N LEU A 118 -0.36 -4.59 4.36
CA LEU A 118 -0.02 -4.70 2.94
C LEU A 118 1.31 -3.99 2.68
N ALA A 119 2.04 -4.47 1.68
CA ALA A 119 3.24 -3.78 1.24
C ALA A 119 2.91 -2.35 0.81
N ASP A 120 3.84 -1.43 1.08
CA ASP A 120 3.72 -0.09 0.56
C ASP A 120 4.54 0.05 -0.73
N ASN A 121 3.84 0.07 -1.85
CA ASN A 121 4.42 0.22 -3.18
C ASN A 121 4.37 1.64 -3.70
N MET A 122 3.66 2.55 -3.03
CA MET A 122 3.49 3.89 -3.58
C MET A 122 4.70 4.78 -3.29
N SER A 123 5.78 4.24 -2.71
CA SER A 123 6.96 5.02 -2.33
C SER A 123 6.50 6.23 -1.53
N GLU A 124 6.77 7.43 -2.03
CA GLU A 124 6.41 8.69 -1.40
C GLU A 124 5.05 9.23 -1.85
N TYR A 125 4.19 8.41 -2.45
CA TYR A 125 2.95 8.86 -3.06
C TYR A 125 1.73 8.20 -2.39
N ALA A 126 0.62 8.92 -2.33
CA ALA A 126 -0.60 8.46 -1.71
C ALA A 126 -1.84 8.99 -2.44
N TRP A 127 -2.96 8.29 -2.26
CA TRP A 127 -4.24 8.82 -2.69
C TRP A 127 -4.59 10.08 -1.91
N SER A 128 -5.00 11.14 -2.61
CA SER A 128 -5.50 12.34 -1.96
C SER A 128 -6.85 12.08 -1.29
N GLU A 129 -7.25 13.02 -0.43
CA GLU A 129 -8.55 12.97 0.25
C GLU A 129 -9.73 12.86 -0.74
N ARG A 130 -9.65 13.51 -1.91
CA ARG A 130 -10.74 13.40 -2.91
C ARG A 130 -10.84 12.01 -3.52
N GLN A 131 -9.71 11.32 -3.72
CA GLN A 131 -9.69 9.95 -4.24
C GLN A 131 -10.26 8.99 -3.20
N LEU A 132 -9.84 9.12 -1.93
CA LEU A 132 -10.34 8.32 -0.80
C LEU A 132 -11.86 8.51 -0.59
N LYS A 133 -12.32 9.76 -0.57
CA LYS A 133 -13.77 10.08 -0.50
C LYS A 133 -14.54 9.47 -1.66
N TRP A 134 -13.99 9.53 -2.87
CA TRP A 134 -14.65 8.95 -4.04
C TRP A 134 -14.79 7.42 -3.94
N PHE A 135 -13.75 6.71 -3.47
CA PHE A 135 -13.83 5.26 -3.26
C PHE A 135 -14.95 4.90 -2.29
N LYS A 136 -14.99 5.56 -1.13
CA LYS A 136 -16.00 5.33 -0.09
C LYS A 136 -17.42 5.62 -0.60
N ALA A 137 -17.60 6.74 -1.31
CA ALA A 137 -18.89 7.12 -1.89
C ALA A 137 -19.37 6.18 -3.00
N ASN A 138 -18.47 5.42 -3.64
CA ASN A 138 -18.78 4.53 -4.77
C ASN A 138 -18.47 3.05 -4.46
N LYS A 139 -18.49 2.66 -3.18
CA LYS A 139 -18.05 1.35 -2.67
C LYS A 139 -18.55 0.16 -3.50
N ASP A 140 -19.84 0.11 -3.82
CA ASP A 140 -20.43 -1.02 -4.57
C ASP A 140 -19.93 -1.08 -6.00
N SER A 141 -19.87 0.06 -6.69
CA SER A 141 -19.36 0.15 -8.06
C SER A 141 -17.87 -0.18 -8.12
N VAL A 142 -17.09 0.32 -7.16
CA VAL A 142 -15.65 0.03 -7.03
C VAL A 142 -15.40 -1.45 -6.81
N THR A 143 -16.17 -2.07 -5.90
CA THR A 143 -16.13 -3.51 -5.63
C THR A 143 -16.37 -4.32 -6.89
N LYS A 144 -17.41 -4.00 -7.66
CA LYS A 144 -17.73 -4.67 -8.94
C LYS A 144 -16.61 -4.51 -9.96
N LEU A 145 -16.04 -3.31 -10.09
CA LEU A 145 -14.94 -3.05 -11.03
C LEU A 145 -13.66 -3.80 -10.67
N ILE A 146 -13.34 -3.91 -9.37
CA ILE A 146 -12.21 -4.72 -8.89
C ILE A 146 -12.44 -6.20 -9.24
N GLN A 147 -13.64 -6.73 -9.00
CA GLN A 147 -13.99 -8.11 -9.35
C GLN A 147 -13.86 -8.35 -10.85
N GLU A 148 -14.45 -7.48 -11.68
CA GLU A 148 -14.38 -7.55 -13.15
C GLU A 148 -12.92 -7.58 -13.64
N CYS A 149 -12.09 -6.63 -13.17
CA CYS A 149 -10.69 -6.56 -13.55
C CYS A 149 -9.91 -7.79 -13.11
N THR A 150 -10.12 -8.25 -11.87
CA THR A 150 -9.43 -9.41 -11.30
C THR A 150 -9.81 -10.71 -12.01
N ILE A 151 -11.09 -10.90 -12.35
CA ILE A 151 -11.56 -12.08 -13.09
C ILE A 151 -10.94 -12.12 -14.49
N LYS A 152 -10.80 -10.96 -15.14
CA LYS A 152 -10.20 -10.83 -16.47
C LYS A 152 -8.69 -11.04 -16.45
N SER A 153 -7.97 -10.39 -15.53
CA SER A 153 -6.50 -10.45 -15.45
C SER A 153 -5.97 -11.69 -14.73
N LYS A 154 -6.84 -12.42 -14.01
CA LYS A 154 -6.49 -13.48 -13.05
C LYS A 154 -5.56 -12.99 -11.94
N ARG A 155 -5.58 -11.69 -11.64
CA ARG A 155 -4.72 -11.06 -10.65
C ARG A 155 -5.45 -9.97 -9.88
N LEU A 156 -5.41 -10.08 -8.56
CA LEU A 156 -5.78 -9.02 -7.64
C LEU A 156 -4.52 -8.21 -7.30
N GLY A 157 -4.35 -7.05 -7.94
CA GLY A 157 -3.18 -6.19 -7.73
C GLY A 157 -3.15 -5.55 -6.34
N LEU A 158 -1.98 -5.08 -5.92
CA LEU A 158 -1.77 -4.45 -4.61
C LEU A 158 -2.67 -3.22 -4.41
N ASN A 159 -2.76 -2.35 -5.40
CA ASN A 159 -3.67 -1.20 -5.40
C ASN A 159 -5.14 -1.60 -5.16
N PHE A 160 -5.62 -2.69 -5.76
CA PHE A 160 -6.98 -3.20 -5.49
C PHE A 160 -7.13 -3.71 -4.06
N LYS A 161 -6.14 -4.45 -3.53
CA LYS A 161 -6.13 -4.90 -2.13
C LYS A 161 -6.21 -3.72 -1.17
N LYS A 162 -5.41 -2.67 -1.40
CA LYS A 162 -5.41 -1.41 -0.63
C LYS A 162 -6.80 -0.75 -0.67
N VAL A 163 -7.42 -0.62 -1.86
CA VAL A 163 -8.79 -0.06 -1.97
C VAL A 163 -9.81 -0.89 -1.20
N ILE A 164 -9.75 -2.23 -1.24
CA ILE A 164 -10.68 -3.08 -0.51
C ILE A 164 -10.61 -2.82 1.00
N VAL A 165 -9.39 -2.64 1.54
CA VAL A 165 -9.20 -2.27 2.95
C VAL A 165 -9.76 -0.87 3.21
N GLU A 166 -9.42 0.12 2.38
CA GLU A 166 -9.84 1.52 2.53
C GLU A 166 -11.37 1.70 2.55
N ILE A 167 -12.10 0.95 1.73
CA ILE A 167 -13.57 1.00 1.70
C ILE A 167 -14.23 0.07 2.73
N ASN A 168 -13.45 -0.58 3.60
CA ASN A 168 -13.88 -1.64 4.50
C ASN A 168 -14.78 -2.67 3.78
N GLY A 169 -14.23 -3.28 2.73
CA GLY A 169 -14.93 -4.14 1.77
C GLY A 169 -15.32 -5.53 2.30
N ARG A 170 -15.96 -5.64 3.47
CA ARG A 170 -16.35 -6.93 4.08
C ARG A 170 -17.11 -7.87 3.13
N GLN A 171 -17.98 -7.34 2.27
CA GLN A 171 -18.73 -8.14 1.28
C GLN A 171 -17.83 -8.83 0.23
N MET A 172 -16.57 -8.40 0.11
CA MET A 172 -15.58 -9.03 -0.78
C MET A 172 -14.96 -10.30 -0.20
N ILE A 173 -15.17 -10.64 1.07
CA ILE A 173 -14.52 -11.80 1.72
C ILE A 173 -14.69 -13.11 0.91
N PRO A 174 -15.90 -13.51 0.47
CA PRO A 174 -16.05 -14.73 -0.34
C PRO A 174 -15.25 -14.68 -1.65
N PHE A 175 -15.23 -13.52 -2.31
CA PHE A 175 -14.47 -13.30 -3.54
C PHE A 175 -12.96 -13.38 -3.30
N LEU A 176 -12.46 -12.79 -2.21
CA LEU A 176 -11.05 -12.85 -1.81
C LEU A 176 -10.61 -14.30 -1.53
N ILE A 177 -11.39 -15.04 -0.75
CA ILE A 177 -11.10 -16.46 -0.43
C ILE A 177 -11.11 -17.30 -1.71
N SER A 178 -12.08 -17.09 -2.61
CA SER A 178 -12.13 -17.77 -3.90
C SER A 178 -10.89 -17.46 -4.75
N THR A 179 -10.50 -16.19 -4.82
CA THR A 179 -9.31 -15.74 -5.57
C THR A 179 -8.02 -16.33 -5.01
N TYR A 180 -7.87 -16.33 -3.68
CA TYR A 180 -6.75 -16.99 -3.00
C TYR A 180 -6.70 -18.48 -3.33
N ASN A 181 -7.85 -19.15 -3.32
CA ASN A 181 -7.92 -20.58 -3.55
C ASN A 181 -7.62 -21.00 -5.00
N ALA A 182 -8.03 -20.18 -5.97
CA ALA A 182 -7.83 -20.44 -7.40
C ALA A 182 -6.42 -20.06 -7.92
N GLY A 183 -5.74 -19.12 -7.27
CA GLY A 183 -4.48 -18.55 -7.73
C GLY A 183 -3.22 -19.15 -7.10
N LYS A 184 -2.11 -18.40 -7.19
CA LYS A 184 -0.79 -18.71 -6.62
C LYS A 184 -0.72 -18.64 -5.08
N LYS A 185 -1.86 -18.71 -4.38
CA LYS A 185 -1.97 -18.60 -2.91
C LYS A 185 -1.31 -17.32 -2.35
N ASP A 186 -1.67 -16.18 -2.94
CA ASP A 186 -1.20 -14.84 -2.59
C ASP A 186 -1.38 -14.50 -1.10
N GLY A 187 -0.28 -14.39 -0.36
CA GLY A 187 -0.29 -14.14 1.09
C GLY A 187 -0.90 -12.78 1.47
N ASP A 188 -0.80 -11.77 0.61
CA ASP A 188 -1.40 -10.46 0.89
C ASP A 188 -2.93 -10.51 0.86
N ILE A 189 -3.55 -11.49 0.20
CA ILE A 189 -5.01 -11.69 0.32
C ILE A 189 -5.37 -12.07 1.76
N LEU A 190 -4.56 -12.91 2.42
CA LEU A 190 -4.75 -13.25 3.83
C LEU A 190 -4.57 -12.02 4.72
N THR A 191 -3.60 -11.16 4.39
CA THR A 191 -3.41 -9.87 5.05
C THR A 191 -4.65 -8.97 4.89
N VAL A 192 -5.27 -8.88 3.70
CA VAL A 192 -6.53 -8.13 3.52
C VAL A 192 -7.61 -8.68 4.45
N LEU A 193 -7.77 -10.01 4.54
CA LEU A 193 -8.76 -10.63 5.43
C LEU A 193 -8.50 -10.27 6.91
N LEU A 194 -7.25 -10.31 7.35
CA LEU A 194 -6.84 -9.90 8.69
C LEU A 194 -7.15 -8.43 8.97
N LEU A 195 -6.82 -7.54 8.03
CA LEU A 195 -7.08 -6.10 8.14
C LEU A 195 -8.57 -5.79 8.21
N LEU A 196 -9.41 -6.44 7.39
CA LEU A 196 -10.86 -6.29 7.45
C LEU A 196 -11.42 -6.73 8.81
N MET A 197 -10.98 -7.87 9.35
CA MET A 197 -11.41 -8.31 10.68
C MET A 197 -10.92 -7.36 11.79
N LYS A 198 -9.68 -6.85 11.68
CA LYS A 198 -9.09 -5.90 12.63
C LYS A 198 -9.86 -4.58 12.65
N GLU A 199 -10.12 -4.00 11.47
CA GLU A 199 -10.82 -2.71 11.33
C GLU A 199 -12.23 -2.74 11.92
N ASN A 200 -12.86 -3.92 11.94
CA ASN A 200 -14.18 -4.13 12.53
C ASN A 200 -14.14 -4.71 13.95
N ASN A 201 -12.96 -4.69 14.61
CA ASN A 201 -12.75 -5.19 15.97
C ASN A 201 -13.29 -6.61 16.21
N TYR A 202 -13.16 -7.52 15.23
CA TYR A 202 -13.73 -8.86 15.30
C TYR A 202 -13.14 -9.65 16.49
N PRO A 203 -13.93 -9.99 17.53
CA PRO A 203 -13.40 -10.53 18.80
C PRO A 203 -12.51 -11.77 18.65
N PRO A 204 -12.87 -12.78 17.82
CA PRO A 204 -12.03 -13.96 17.62
C PRO A 204 -10.66 -13.68 17.00
N LEU A 205 -10.47 -12.53 16.34
CA LEU A 205 -9.16 -12.06 15.91
C LEU A 205 -8.48 -11.27 17.03
N VAL A 206 -9.09 -10.18 17.52
CA VAL A 206 -8.41 -9.22 18.42
C VAL A 206 -7.99 -9.83 19.77
N GLN A 207 -8.69 -10.87 20.22
CA GLN A 207 -8.34 -11.61 21.45
C GLN A 207 -7.35 -12.76 21.21
N SER A 208 -6.91 -12.98 19.96
CA SER A 208 -6.09 -14.13 19.61
C SER A 208 -4.58 -13.90 19.78
N ALA A 209 -3.85 -14.99 19.97
CA ALA A 209 -2.38 -14.97 19.96
C ALA A 209 -1.80 -14.46 18.62
N SER A 210 -2.48 -14.70 17.49
CA SER A 210 -2.08 -14.17 16.19
C SER A 210 -2.14 -12.65 16.16
N TYR A 211 -3.17 -12.04 16.75
CA TYR A 211 -3.30 -10.59 16.84
C TYR A 211 -2.18 -9.97 17.66
N LYS A 212 -1.86 -10.56 18.82
CA LYS A 212 -0.74 -10.09 19.65
C LYS A 212 0.58 -10.08 18.86
N LYS A 213 0.85 -11.11 18.04
CA LYS A 213 2.08 -11.16 17.21
C LYS A 213 2.10 -10.13 16.07
N LEU A 214 0.94 -9.75 15.55
CA LEU A 214 0.83 -8.92 14.37
C LEU A 214 0.63 -7.43 14.70
N TYR A 215 0.01 -7.11 15.83
CA TYR A 215 -0.57 -5.80 16.08
C TYR A 215 -0.43 -5.30 17.54
N SER A 216 0.43 -5.92 18.37
CA SER A 216 0.73 -5.36 19.70
C SER A 216 1.51 -4.05 19.62
N ASP A 217 1.65 -3.35 20.74
CA ASP A 217 2.47 -2.13 20.83
C ASP A 217 3.94 -2.38 20.45
N ASP A 218 4.44 -3.61 20.62
CA ASP A 218 5.78 -4.05 20.19
C ASP A 218 5.88 -4.39 18.69
N SER A 219 4.79 -4.28 17.92
CA SER A 219 4.77 -4.65 16.51
C SER A 219 5.53 -3.63 15.66
N GLN A 220 6.39 -4.14 14.78
CA GLN A 220 7.15 -3.36 13.81
C GLN A 220 6.49 -3.39 12.42
N TYR A 221 6.98 -2.58 11.50
CA TYR A 221 6.46 -2.49 10.13
C TYR A 221 6.44 -3.84 9.38
N ASN A 222 7.38 -4.74 9.69
CA ASN A 222 7.49 -6.07 9.08
C ASN A 222 6.88 -7.20 9.93
N SER A 223 6.05 -6.84 10.93
CA SER A 223 5.36 -7.83 11.76
C SER A 223 4.59 -8.82 10.90
N SER A 224 4.82 -10.10 11.17
CA SER A 224 4.29 -11.19 10.38
C SER A 224 4.13 -12.46 11.21
N ILE A 225 3.32 -13.37 10.70
CA ILE A 225 3.26 -14.76 11.17
C ILE A 225 3.74 -15.69 10.07
N THR A 226 4.15 -16.89 10.46
CA THR A 226 4.59 -17.91 9.51
C THR A 226 3.49 -18.27 8.53
N TYR A 227 3.82 -18.28 7.24
CA TYR A 227 2.99 -18.86 6.21
C TYR A 227 3.02 -20.39 6.34
N ASN A 228 1.95 -20.96 6.91
CA ASN A 228 1.77 -22.40 7.03
C ASN A 228 0.27 -22.75 6.99
N LYS A 229 -0.04 -24.03 6.79
CA LYS A 229 -1.43 -24.49 6.64
C LYS A 229 -2.32 -24.10 7.84
N ALA A 230 -1.81 -24.25 9.06
CA ALA A 230 -2.60 -23.94 10.26
C ALA A 230 -3.00 -22.46 10.34
N ASN A 231 -2.06 -21.54 10.05
CA ASN A 231 -2.35 -20.10 10.03
C ASN A 231 -3.28 -19.72 8.87
N VAL A 232 -3.08 -20.29 7.69
CA VAL A 232 -3.96 -20.06 6.53
C VAL A 232 -5.39 -20.51 6.82
N ASP A 233 -5.57 -21.74 7.29
CA ASP A 233 -6.89 -22.30 7.58
C ASP A 233 -7.59 -21.49 8.67
N LEU A 234 -6.85 -21.07 9.70
CA LEU A 234 -7.40 -20.25 10.78
C LEU A 234 -7.85 -18.86 10.32
N ILE A 235 -7.08 -18.20 9.45
CA ILE A 235 -7.46 -16.90 8.87
C ILE A 235 -8.71 -17.05 8.01
N ILE A 236 -8.74 -18.04 7.12
CA ILE A 236 -9.89 -18.28 6.22
C ILE A 236 -11.14 -18.60 7.04
N LYS A 237 -11.03 -19.45 8.07
CA LYS A 237 -12.14 -19.77 8.96
C LYS A 237 -12.68 -18.52 9.64
N ARG A 238 -11.82 -17.75 10.31
CA ARG A 238 -12.23 -16.52 11.00
C ARG A 238 -12.85 -15.50 10.06
N ALA A 239 -12.29 -15.33 8.86
CA ALA A 239 -12.85 -14.42 7.87
C ALA A 239 -14.23 -14.88 7.37
N THR A 240 -14.41 -16.19 7.19
CA THR A 240 -15.71 -16.78 6.81
C THR A 240 -16.74 -16.57 7.92
N ASP A 241 -16.40 -16.88 9.17
CA ASP A 241 -17.27 -16.68 10.33
C ASP A 241 -17.62 -15.19 10.48
N PHE A 242 -16.62 -14.31 10.40
CA PHE A 242 -16.80 -12.86 10.39
C PHE A 242 -17.75 -12.43 9.27
N TYR A 243 -17.62 -12.94 8.05
CA TYR A 243 -18.57 -12.62 6.97
C TYR A 243 -20.00 -13.09 7.29
N SER A 244 -20.16 -14.31 7.81
CA SER A 244 -21.45 -14.92 8.09
C SER A 244 -22.22 -14.24 9.23
N GLU A 245 -21.53 -13.75 10.27
CA GLU A 245 -22.17 -13.11 11.43
C GLU A 245 -22.88 -11.79 11.10
N SER A 246 -22.47 -11.04 10.05
CA SER A 246 -23.18 -9.82 9.62
C SER A 246 -24.43 -10.03 8.79
N ASN A 247 -24.59 -11.24 8.24
CA ASN A 247 -25.71 -11.55 7.36
C ASN A 247 -26.86 -12.24 8.14
N LYS A 248 -26.78 -12.22 9.47
CA LYS A 248 -27.85 -12.58 10.40
C LYS A 248 -28.53 -11.32 10.88
#